data_AF-A0A662BYX3-F1
#
_entry.id   AF-A0A662BYX3-F1
#
_cell.length_a   1.000
_cell.length_b   1.000
_cell.length_c   1.000
_cell.angle_alpha   90.00
_cell.angle_beta   90.00
_cell.angle_gamma   90.00
#
_symmetry.space_group_name_H-M   'P 1'
#
loop_
_entity.id
_entity.type
_entity.pdbx_description
1 polymer ?
#
loop_
_entity_poly.entity_id
_entity_poly.type
_entity_poly.pdbx_seq_one_letter_code
_entity_poly.pdbx_strand_id
1 'polypeptide(L)'
;MAQRTYPEAVQNCVNNCRRVARTALLVVTLFWIIFGIVTGFNNEGGISSIFDNFTTILPWLAIVVLWFVAWRWEVLGGILIIAFSIYMASYLGVFEGETTQGLMIITPLAMTGFMFVFIGFRIWLARKAEAAQ
;
A
#
# COMPACT_ATOMS: atom_id res chain seq x y z
N MET A 1 -3.49 -19.18 31.31
CA MET A 1 -3.13 -18.17 30.29
C MET A 1 -3.46 -16.80 30.86
N ALA A 2 -2.50 -16.17 31.54
CA ALA A 2 -2.71 -14.81 32.06
C ALA A 2 -2.49 -13.85 30.89
N GLN A 3 -3.59 -13.41 30.28
CA GLN A 3 -3.59 -12.33 29.29
C GLN A 3 -3.15 -11.08 30.07
N ARG A 4 -1.87 -10.67 29.98
CA ARG A 4 -1.47 -9.35 30.48
C ARG A 4 -2.17 -8.33 29.59
N THR A 5 -3.23 -7.77 30.12
CA THR A 5 -3.95 -6.63 29.56
C THR A 5 -2.92 -5.53 29.37
N TYR A 6 -2.50 -5.28 28.14
CA TYR A 6 -1.94 -3.98 27.81
C TYR A 6 -2.93 -2.92 28.29
N PRO A 7 -2.47 -1.74 28.72
CA PRO A 7 -3.38 -0.66 29.05
C PRO A 7 -4.36 -0.51 27.89
N GLU A 8 -5.67 -0.46 28.14
CA GLU A 8 -6.69 -0.45 27.09
C GLU A 8 -6.39 0.62 26.02
N ALA A 9 -5.78 1.74 26.45
CA ALA A 9 -5.26 2.79 25.59
C ALA A 9 -4.29 2.31 24.50
N VAL A 10 -3.35 1.40 24.81
CA VAL A 10 -2.35 0.88 23.86
C VAL A 10 -3.00 -0.04 22.84
N GLN A 11 -3.90 -0.92 23.29
CA GLN A 11 -4.59 -1.85 22.40
C GLN A 11 -5.57 -1.12 21.46
N ASN A 12 -6.25 -0.09 21.97
CA ASN A 12 -7.08 0.81 21.18
C ASN A 12 -6.24 1.58 20.16
N CYS A 13 -5.07 2.07 20.55
CA CYS A 13 -4.14 2.75 19.65
C CYS A 13 -3.70 1.84 18.49
N VAL A 14 -3.26 0.61 18.77
CA VAL A 14 -2.84 -0.34 17.72
C VAL A 14 -3.99 -0.67 16.76
N ASN A 15 -5.18 -0.93 17.28
CA ASN A 15 -6.36 -1.23 16.47
C ASN A 15 -6.78 -0.04 15.60
N ASN A 16 -6.73 1.17 16.15
CA ASN A 16 -7.05 2.39 15.41
C ASN A 16 -5.98 2.70 14.36
N CYS A 17 -4.70 2.60 14.67
CA CYS A 17 -3.61 2.75 13.70
C CYS A 17 -3.74 1.76 12.55
N ARG A 18 -4.06 0.50 12.85
CA ARG A 18 -4.30 -0.53 11.83
C ARG A 18 -5.50 -0.18 10.94
N ARG A 19 -6.61 0.30 11.51
CA ARG A 19 -7.76 0.76 10.73
C ARG A 19 -7.40 1.92 9.82
N VAL A 20 -6.73 2.94 10.37
CA VAL A 20 -6.30 4.12 9.60
C VAL A 20 -5.37 3.71 8.45
N ALA A 21 -4.36 2.88 8.70
CA ALA A 21 -3.44 2.43 7.66
C ALA A 21 -4.15 1.65 6.54
N ARG A 22 -5.09 0.76 6.89
CA ARG A 22 -5.89 0.01 5.91
C ARG A 22 -6.83 0.89 5.11
N THR A 23 -7.50 1.83 5.76
CA THR A 23 -8.39 2.79 5.08
C THR A 23 -7.58 3.70 4.16
N ALA A 24 -6.43 4.20 4.61
CA ALA A 24 -5.53 5.02 3.79
C ALA A 24 -5.06 4.25 2.55
N LEU A 25 -4.59 3.01 2.72
CA LEU A 25 -4.17 2.18 1.59
C LEU A 25 -5.33 1.89 0.62
N LEU A 26 -6.54 1.65 1.13
CA LEU A 26 -7.73 1.45 0.30
C LEU A 26 -8.07 2.70 -0.52
N VAL A 27 -8.04 3.88 0.11
CA VAL A 27 -8.29 5.16 -0.58
C VAL A 27 -7.25 5.41 -1.68
N VAL A 28 -5.97 5.21 -1.35
CA VAL A 28 -4.86 5.31 -2.32
C VAL A 28 -5.05 4.33 -3.48
N THR A 29 -5.40 3.08 -3.17
CA THR A 29 -5.62 2.03 -4.17
C THR A 29 -6.78 2.38 -5.11
N LEU A 30 -7.93 2.79 -4.56
CA LEU A 30 -9.09 3.19 -5.36
C LEU A 30 -8.79 4.39 -6.25
N PHE A 31 -8.13 5.41 -5.70
CA PHE A 31 -7.75 6.60 -6.46
C PHE A 31 -6.91 6.24 -7.68
N TRP A 32 -5.88 5.39 -7.50
CA TRP A 32 -4.99 4.99 -8.59
C TRP A 32 -5.64 4.04 -9.60
N ILE A 33 -6.55 3.16 -9.16
CA ILE A 33 -7.33 2.33 -10.08
C ILE A 33 -8.21 3.20 -10.98
N ILE A 34 -8.93 4.16 -10.40
CA ILE A 34 -9.77 5.09 -11.16
C ILE A 34 -8.90 5.87 -12.15
N PHE A 35 -7.75 6.37 -11.71
CA PHE A 35 -6.80 7.06 -12.57
C PHE A 35 -6.34 6.18 -13.75
N GLY A 36 -5.91 4.94 -13.48
CA GLY A 36 -5.48 3.99 -14.50
C GLY A 36 -6.58 3.62 -15.51
N ILE A 37 -7.82 3.52 -15.05
CA ILE A 37 -8.98 3.28 -15.91
C ILE A 37 -9.24 4.49 -16.80
N VAL A 38 -9.28 5.70 -16.23
CA VAL A 38 -9.53 6.95 -16.96
C VAL A 38 -8.44 7.18 -18.02
N THR A 39 -7.17 6.96 -17.70
CA THR A 39 -6.08 7.09 -18.66
C THR A 39 -6.16 6.05 -19.78
N GLY A 40 -6.58 4.82 -19.47
CA GLY A 40 -6.81 3.78 -20.48
C GLY A 40 -7.96 4.08 -21.45
N PHE A 41 -9.00 4.81 -21.01
CA PHE A 41 -10.13 5.20 -21.86
C PHE A 41 -9.82 6.34 -22.83
N ASN A 42 -8.80 7.17 -22.54
CA ASN A 42 -8.49 8.35 -23.35
C ASN A 42 -7.84 8.02 -24.72
N ASN A 43 -7.44 6.77 -24.98
CA ASN A 43 -6.77 6.36 -26.23
C ASN A 43 -7.73 6.02 -27.39
N GLU A 44 -8.83 6.77 -27.55
CA GLU A 44 -9.77 6.74 -28.69
C GLU A 44 -10.53 5.42 -28.99
N GLY A 45 -10.19 4.30 -28.32
CA GLY A 45 -10.74 2.96 -28.63
C GLY A 45 -11.82 2.41 -27.68
N GLY A 46 -12.37 3.21 -26.75
CA GLY A 46 -13.43 2.79 -25.83
C GLY A 46 -13.03 1.66 -24.87
N ILE A 47 -13.87 0.62 -24.71
CA ILE A 47 -13.56 -0.52 -23.84
C ILE A 47 -12.47 -1.43 -24.47
N SER A 48 -12.40 -1.51 -25.80
CA SER A 48 -11.36 -2.29 -26.50
C SER A 48 -9.95 -1.77 -26.21
N SER A 49 -9.77 -0.45 -26.11
CA SER A 49 -8.45 0.14 -25.82
C SER A 49 -7.93 -0.16 -24.41
N ILE A 50 -8.74 -0.68 -23.50
CA ILE A 50 -8.28 -1.18 -22.19
C ILE A 50 -7.35 -2.38 -22.38
N PHE A 51 -7.71 -3.30 -23.29
CA PHE A 51 -6.91 -4.48 -23.58
C PHE A 51 -5.66 -4.13 -24.37
N ASP A 52 -5.74 -3.14 -25.26
CA ASP A 52 -4.57 -2.67 -26.01
C ASP A 52 -3.56 -1.92 -25.12
N ASN A 53 -4.03 -1.27 -24.06
CA ASN A 53 -3.21 -0.56 -23.08
C ASN A 53 -2.95 -1.37 -21.80
N PHE A 54 -2.97 -2.71 -21.90
CA PHE A 54 -2.80 -3.59 -20.75
C PHE A 54 -1.53 -3.28 -19.93
N THR A 55 -0.42 -2.94 -20.59
CA THR A 55 0.85 -2.55 -19.95
C THR A 55 0.71 -1.32 -19.06
N THR A 56 -0.17 -0.38 -19.40
CA THR A 56 -0.46 0.82 -18.62
C THR A 56 -1.37 0.52 -17.43
N ILE A 57 -2.21 -0.53 -17.53
CA ILE A 57 -3.15 -0.92 -16.47
C ILE A 57 -2.50 -1.84 -15.43
N LEU A 58 -1.52 -2.63 -15.87
CA LEU A 58 -0.84 -3.65 -15.07
C LEU A 58 -0.34 -3.14 -13.70
N PRO A 59 0.32 -1.97 -13.58
CA PRO A 59 0.81 -1.50 -12.29
C PRO A 59 -0.34 -1.21 -11.31
N TRP A 60 -1.47 -0.71 -11.80
CA TRP A 60 -2.63 -0.41 -10.95
C TRP A 60 -3.32 -1.68 -10.45
N LEU A 61 -3.38 -2.73 -11.28
CA LEU A 61 -3.84 -4.05 -10.84
C LEU A 61 -2.90 -4.67 -9.80
N ALA A 62 -1.59 -4.48 -9.95
CA ALA A 62 -0.62 -4.93 -8.95
C ALA A 62 -0.86 -4.29 -7.57
N ILE A 63 -1.28 -3.01 -7.51
CA ILE A 63 -1.65 -2.35 -6.25
C ILE A 63 -2.83 -3.06 -5.55
N VAL A 64 -3.83 -3.56 -6.30
CA VAL A 64 -4.95 -4.33 -5.72
C VAL A 64 -4.45 -5.60 -5.03
N VAL A 65 -3.55 -6.33 -5.69
CA VAL A 65 -2.95 -7.55 -5.14
C VAL A 65 -2.16 -7.21 -3.87
N LEU A 66 -1.36 -6.15 -3.91
CA LEU A 66 -0.58 -5.70 -2.76
C LEU A 66 -1.47 -5.26 -1.59
N TRP A 67 -2.58 -4.58 -1.87
CA TRP A 67 -3.58 -4.23 -0.87
C TRP A 67 -4.15 -5.48 -0.18
N PHE A 68 -4.51 -6.50 -0.96
CA PHE A 68 -5.01 -7.76 -0.41
C PHE A 68 -3.96 -8.48 0.46
N VAL A 69 -2.70 -8.51 0.00
CA VAL A 69 -1.57 -9.09 0.77
C VAL A 69 -1.33 -8.32 2.07
N ALA A 70 -1.27 -6.99 2.02
CA ALA A 70 -1.06 -6.13 3.19
C ALA A 70 -2.17 -6.26 4.24
N TRP A 71 -3.39 -6.58 3.81
CA TRP A 71 -4.50 -6.83 4.72
C TRP A 71 -4.27 -8.06 5.61
N ARG A 72 -3.65 -9.11 5.06
CA ARG A 72 -3.40 -10.37 5.77
C ARG A 72 -2.05 -10.36 6.49
N TRP A 73 -1.02 -9.80 5.85
CA TRP A 73 0.37 -9.82 6.28
C TRP A 73 0.94 -8.41 6.30
N GLU A 74 0.81 -7.72 7.43
CA GLU A 74 1.11 -6.29 7.52
C GLU A 74 2.57 -5.95 7.24
N VAL A 75 3.51 -6.70 7.82
CA VAL A 75 4.94 -6.46 7.59
C VAL A 75 5.33 -6.78 6.14
N LEU A 76 4.97 -7.98 5.67
CA LEU A 76 5.33 -8.43 4.32
C LEU A 76 4.67 -7.55 3.25
N GLY A 77 3.38 -7.24 3.41
CA GLY A 77 2.67 -6.33 2.52
C GLY A 77 3.24 -4.92 2.55
N GLY A 78 3.62 -4.40 3.74
CA GLY A 78 4.30 -3.11 3.84
C GLY A 78 5.63 -3.09 3.08
N ILE A 79 6.47 -4.12 3.22
CA ILE A 79 7.73 -4.26 2.48
C ILE A 79 7.46 -4.32 0.97
N LEU A 80 6.47 -5.12 0.55
CA LEU A 80 6.12 -5.24 -0.86
C LEU A 80 5.58 -3.93 -1.44
N ILE A 81 4.79 -3.16 -0.68
CA ILE A 81 4.31 -1.82 -1.09
C ILE A 81 5.48 -0.85 -1.24
N ILE A 82 6.46 -0.87 -0.33
CA ILE A 82 7.66 -0.04 -0.44
C ILE A 82 8.46 -0.44 -1.69
N ALA A 83 8.73 -1.74 -1.88
CA ALA A 83 9.44 -2.22 -3.06
C ALA A 83 8.69 -1.83 -4.36
N PHE A 84 7.37 -1.95 -4.36
CA PHE A 84 6.53 -1.54 -5.47
C PHE A 84 6.56 -0.02 -5.70
N SER A 85 6.60 0.80 -4.65
CA SER A 85 6.73 2.26 -4.78
C SER A 85 8.06 2.66 -5.44
N ILE A 86 9.14 1.94 -5.16
CA ILE A 86 10.45 2.13 -5.80
C ILE A 86 10.38 1.71 -7.27
N TYR A 87 9.77 0.55 -7.57
CA TYR A 87 9.53 0.12 -8.94
C TYR A 87 8.72 1.15 -9.74
N MET A 88 7.66 1.70 -9.15
CA MET A 88 6.84 2.75 -9.77
C MET A 88 7.65 4.03 -10.01
N ALA A 89 8.60 4.36 -9.13
CA ALA A 89 9.51 5.49 -9.35
C ALA A 89 10.36 5.33 -10.62
N SER A 90 10.82 4.12 -10.89
CA SER A 90 11.51 3.79 -12.14
C SER A 90 10.55 3.77 -13.34
N TYR A 91 9.37 3.15 -13.20
CA TYR A 91 8.38 3.04 -14.27
C TYR A 91 7.85 4.40 -14.75
N LEU A 92 7.70 5.36 -13.84
CA LEU A 92 7.19 6.71 -14.12
C LEU A 92 8.30 7.72 -14.46
N GLY A 93 9.54 7.29 -14.69
CA GLY A 93 10.63 8.20 -15.07
C GLY A 93 11.03 9.22 -13.99
N VAL A 94 10.69 8.99 -12.71
CA VAL A 94 10.98 9.96 -11.64
C VAL A 94 12.48 10.17 -11.45
N PHE A 95 13.28 9.11 -11.62
CA PHE A 95 14.73 9.20 -11.58
C PHE A 95 15.34 9.90 -12.78
N GLU A 96 14.56 10.13 -13.85
CA GLU A 96 14.99 10.72 -15.12
C GLU A 96 14.61 12.21 -15.24
N GLY A 97 13.90 12.76 -14.24
CA GLY A 97 13.55 14.18 -14.16
C GLY A 97 12.05 14.49 -14.28
N GLU A 98 11.21 13.49 -14.60
CA GLU A 98 9.75 13.62 -14.59
C GLU A 98 9.19 13.55 -13.16
N THR A 99 9.33 14.66 -12.45
CA THR A 99 9.25 14.62 -10.97
C THR A 99 7.86 14.85 -10.41
N THR A 100 7.07 15.78 -10.94
CA THR A 100 5.89 16.27 -10.21
C THR A 100 4.76 15.24 -10.12
N GLN A 101 4.39 14.62 -11.24
CA GLN A 101 3.30 13.64 -11.26
C GLN A 101 3.71 12.33 -10.59
N GLY A 102 4.90 11.81 -10.90
CA GLY A 102 5.39 10.57 -10.31
C GLY A 102 5.53 10.64 -8.79
N LEU A 103 6.03 11.75 -8.24
CA LEU A 103 6.11 11.93 -6.78
C LEU A 103 4.73 11.94 -6.11
N MET A 104 3.69 12.49 -6.74
CA MET A 104 2.32 12.42 -6.20
C MET A 104 1.81 10.97 -6.08
N ILE A 105 2.33 10.05 -6.90
CA ILE A 105 2.00 8.62 -6.87
C ILE A 105 2.82 7.88 -5.82
N ILE A 106 4.13 8.06 -5.86
CA ILE A 106 5.08 7.27 -5.08
C ILE A 106 4.99 7.62 -3.60
N THR A 107 4.85 8.90 -3.27
CA THR A 107 4.89 9.37 -1.87
C THR A 107 3.78 8.73 -1.00
N PRO A 108 2.49 8.76 -1.37
CA PRO A 108 1.44 8.12 -0.57
C PRO A 108 1.59 6.59 -0.51
N LEU A 109 2.06 5.94 -1.58
CA LEU A 109 2.35 4.50 -1.55
C LEU A 109 3.49 4.18 -0.58
N ALA A 110 4.61 4.88 -0.67
CA ALA A 110 5.74 4.68 0.24
C ALA A 110 5.33 4.93 1.69
N MET A 111 4.62 6.03 1.97
CA MET A 111 4.14 6.36 3.32
C MET A 111 3.23 5.27 3.90
N THR A 112 2.28 4.77 3.12
CA THR A 112 1.41 3.67 3.57
C THR A 112 2.21 2.38 3.80
N GLY A 113 3.15 2.05 2.91
CA GLY A 113 4.08 0.93 3.10
C GLY A 113 4.86 1.01 4.41
N PHE A 114 5.47 2.17 4.72
CA PHE A 114 6.17 2.39 5.98
C PHE A 114 5.26 2.27 7.20
N MET A 115 4.04 2.78 7.15
CA MET A 115 3.06 2.62 8.24
C MET A 115 2.77 1.14 8.53
N PHE A 116 2.58 0.33 7.48
CA PHE A 116 2.31 -1.10 7.63
C PHE A 116 3.50 -1.87 8.23
N VAL A 117 4.72 -1.57 7.79
CA VAL A 117 5.95 -2.16 8.37
C VAL A 117 6.07 -1.77 9.84
N PHE A 118 5.90 -0.49 10.16
CA PHE A 118 6.04 0.01 11.53
C PHE A 118 5.01 -0.61 12.48
N ILE A 119 3.73 -0.63 12.10
CA ILE A 119 2.65 -1.23 12.90
C ILE A 119 2.88 -2.73 13.06
N GLY A 120 3.15 -3.45 11.96
CA GLY A 120 3.37 -4.88 11.99
C GLY A 120 4.58 -5.29 12.83
N PHE A 121 5.68 -4.53 12.76
CA PHE A 121 6.88 -4.77 13.54
C PHE A 121 6.65 -4.57 15.04
N ARG A 122 5.93 -3.52 15.44
CA ARG A 122 5.59 -3.27 16.85
C ARG A 122 4.73 -4.40 17.42
N ILE A 123 3.77 -4.91 16.66
CA ILE A 123 2.94 -6.05 17.07
C ILE A 123 3.77 -7.33 17.18
N TRP A 124 4.71 -7.55 16.26
CA TRP A 124 5.59 -8.71 16.30
C TRP A 124 6.51 -8.70 17.54
N LEU A 125 7.13 -7.56 17.85
CA LEU A 125 7.95 -7.40 19.05
C LEU A 125 7.15 -7.64 20.34
N ALA A 126 5.92 -7.12 20.41
CA ALA A 126 5.03 -7.33 21.55
C ALA A 126 4.80 -8.83 21.81
N ARG A 127 4.50 -9.60 20.77
CA ARG A 127 4.30 -11.06 20.86
C ARG A 127 5.57 -11.81 21.26
N LYS A 128 6.74 -11.36 20.81
CA LYS A 128 8.03 -11.98 21.18
C LYS A 128 8.36 -11.74 22.65
N ALA A 129 8.06 -10.56 23.18
CA ALA A 129 8.24 -10.27 24.61
C ALA A 129 7.33 -11.13 25.50
N GLU A 130 6.10 -11.44 25.05
CA GLU A 130 5.19 -12.34 25.75
C GLU A 130 5.69 -13.79 25.80
N ALA A 131 6.31 -14.28 24.72
CA ALA A 131 6.81 -15.66 24.64
C ALA A 131 8.08 -15.92 25.47
N ALA A 132 8.71 -14.88 26.01
CA ALA A 132 9.93 -14.96 26.81
C ALA A 132 9.66 -14.90 28.34
N GLN A 133 8.40 -14.73 28.76
CA GLN A 133 7.94 -14.73 30.16
C GLN A 133 7.27 -16.06 30.50
#